data_AF-A0A9D2TZL7-F1
#
_entry.id   AF-A0A9D2TZL7-F1
#
_cell.length_a   1.000
_cell.length_b   1.000
_cell.length_c   1.000
_cell.angle_alpha   90.00
_cell.angle_beta   90.00
_cell.angle_gamma   90.00
#
_symmetry.space_group_name_H-M   'P 1'
#
loop_
_entity.id
_entity.type
_entity.pdbx_description
1 polymer ?
#
loop_
_entity_poly.entity_id
_entity_poly.type
_entity_poly.pdbx_seq_one_letter_code
_entity_poly.pdbx_strand_id
1 'polypeptide(L)' 'KGNIIKAGTTSPYSLYNESIASFTTGDLYDHHDAEGFINLFGLSSKVRAMKHQELEKTEN' A
#
# COMPACT_ATOMS: atom_id res chain seq x y z
N LYS A 1 32.80 -15.82 -2.37
CA LYS A 1 32.50 -16.75 -3.48
C LYS A 1 31.91 -18.00 -2.84
N GLY A 2 30.74 -18.45 -3.30
CA GLY A 2 29.87 -19.39 -2.58
C GLY A 2 28.43 -18.86 -2.38
N ASN A 3 28.03 -17.84 -3.15
CA ASN A 3 26.79 -17.10 -2.94
C ASN A 3 25.92 -17.30 -4.19
N ILE A 4 24.64 -17.62 -4.00
CA ILE A 4 23.66 -17.66 -5.08
C ILE A 4 22.97 -16.30 -5.11
N ILE A 5 23.05 -15.61 -6.25
CA ILE A 5 22.35 -14.33 -6.49
C ILE A 5 21.33 -14.60 -7.58
N LYS A 6 20.05 -14.39 -7.30
CA LYS A 6 19.00 -14.51 -8.32
C LYS A 6 19.12 -13.32 -9.28
N ALA A 7 19.30 -13.61 -10.57
CA ALA A 7 19.43 -12.59 -11.62
C ALA A 7 18.09 -12.22 -12.30
N GLY A 8 17.01 -12.95 -12.01
CA GLY A 8 15.70 -12.71 -12.58
C GLY A 8 14.76 -13.91 -12.42
N THR A 9 13.50 -13.72 -12.79
CA THR A 9 12.48 -14.77 -12.81
C THR A 9 11.53 -14.53 -13.97
N THR A 10 11.12 -15.59 -14.66
CA THR A 10 10.08 -15.55 -15.70
C THR A 10 9.13 -16.72 -15.48
N SER A 11 7.86 -16.52 -15.81
CA SER A 11 6.84 -17.55 -15.70
C SER A 11 5.72 -17.27 -16.70
N PRO A 12 5.19 -18.28 -17.40
CA PRO A 12 3.99 -18.13 -18.22
C PRO A 12 2.74 -17.82 -17.39
N TYR A 13 2.79 -18.01 -16.07
CA TYR A 13 1.72 -17.69 -15.11
C TYR A 13 2.15 -16.59 -14.12
N SER A 14 2.98 -15.65 -14.58
CA SER A 14 3.40 -14.54 -13.75
C SER A 14 2.21 -13.66 -13.36
N LEU A 15 2.05 -13.39 -12.05
CA LEU A 15 1.12 -12.37 -11.55
C LEU A 15 1.71 -10.95 -11.58
N TYR A 16 3.00 -10.82 -11.92
CA TYR A 16 3.63 -9.53 -12.15
C TYR A 16 3.11 -8.93 -13.47
N ASN A 17 2.62 -7.70 -13.39
CA ASN A 17 2.19 -6.91 -14.54
C ASN A 17 3.03 -5.63 -14.60
N GLU A 18 3.90 -5.54 -15.60
CA GLU A 18 4.82 -4.41 -15.78
C GLU A 18 4.09 -3.08 -15.95
N SER A 19 2.96 -3.07 -16.68
CA SER A 19 2.19 -1.85 -16.94
C SER A 19 1.52 -1.28 -15.69
N ILE A 20 1.19 -2.12 -14.71
CA ILE A 20 0.65 -1.68 -13.40
C ILE A 20 1.79 -1.28 -12.46
N ALA A 21 2.91 -1.99 -12.51
CA ALA A 21 4.04 -1.78 -11.61
C ALA A 21 4.99 -0.65 -12.05
N SER A 22 4.86 -0.16 -13.28
CA SER A 22 5.71 0.91 -13.83
C SER A 22 5.43 2.26 -13.17
N PHE A 23 6.46 3.10 -13.09
CA PHE A 23 6.32 4.50 -12.67
C PHE A 23 5.71 5.38 -13.75
N THR A 24 5.64 4.89 -14.99
CA THR A 24 4.86 5.55 -16.03
C THR A 24 3.39 5.32 -15.73
N THR A 25 2.61 6.40 -15.66
CA THR A 25 1.15 6.35 -15.58
C THR A 25 0.61 5.69 -16.85
N GLY A 26 0.44 4.38 -16.80
CA GLY A 26 -0.27 3.63 -17.84
C GLY A 26 -1.77 3.71 -17.59
N ASP A 27 -2.56 3.39 -18.61
CA ASP A 27 -4.04 3.39 -18.55
C ASP A 27 -4.63 2.44 -17.49
N LEU A 28 -3.81 1.56 -16.91
CA LEU A 28 -4.22 0.50 -15.98
C LEU A 28 -4.09 0.87 -14.49
N TYR A 29 -3.50 2.02 -14.16
CA TYR A 29 -3.41 2.48 -12.78
C TYR A 29 -3.65 3.99 -12.66
N ASP A 30 -4.71 4.36 -11.94
CA ASP A 30 -5.00 5.76 -11.58
C ASP A 30 -4.47 6.03 -10.16
N HIS A 31 -3.54 6.98 -10.04
CA HIS A 31 -3.00 7.41 -8.75
C HIS A 31 -4.05 8.09 -7.85
N HIS A 32 -5.13 8.62 -8.41
CA HIS A 32 -6.19 9.26 -7.65
C HIS A 32 -6.91 8.27 -6.72
N ASP A 33 -7.10 7.02 -7.18
CA ASP A 33 -7.75 5.97 -6.40
C ASP A 33 -6.93 5.60 -5.15
N ALA A 34 -5.61 5.77 -5.18
CA ALA A 34 -4.74 5.48 -4.06
C ALA A 34 -5.04 6.36 -2.84
N GLU A 35 -5.38 7.64 -3.06
CA GLU A 35 -5.74 8.57 -2.00
C GLU A 35 -7.01 8.11 -1.29
N GLY A 36 -8.05 7.76 -2.06
CA GLY A 36 -9.30 7.22 -1.53
C GLY A 36 -9.08 5.94 -0.73
N PHE A 37 -8.27 5.02 -1.26
CA PHE A 37 -7.94 3.77 -0.59
C PHE A 37 -7.22 4.00 0.75
N ILE A 38 -6.18 4.83 0.78
CA ILE A 38 -5.41 5.12 2.01
C ILE A 38 -6.32 5.72 3.09
N ASN A 39 -7.17 6.67 2.70
CA ASN A 39 -8.10 7.32 3.62
C ASN A 39 -9.12 6.33 4.19
N LEU A 40 -9.72 5.48 3.34
CA LEU A 40 -10.71 4.50 3.77
C LEU A 40 -10.09 3.40 4.64
N PHE A 41 -8.95 2.84 4.21
CA PHE A 41 -8.24 1.78 4.94
C PHE A 41 -7.72 2.28 6.29
N GLY A 42 -7.21 3.51 6.36
CA GLY A 42 -6.72 4.13 7.58
C GLY A 42 -7.81 4.67 8.51
N LEU A 43 -9.06 4.79 8.05
CA LEU A 43 -10.14 5.47 8.78
C LEU A 43 -10.40 4.84 10.15
N SER A 44 -10.48 3.52 10.22
CA SER A 44 -10.75 2.80 11.47
C SER A 44 -9.67 3.06 12.54
N SER A 45 -8.40 3.03 12.12
CA SER A 45 -7.25 3.34 12.98
C SER A 45 -7.27 4.79 13.46
N LYS A 46 -7.54 5.73 12.54
CA LYS A 46 -7.65 7.16 12.84
C LYS A 46 -8.76 7.45 13.86
N VAL A 47 -9.96 6.91 13.65
CA VAL A 47 -11.11 7.09 14.56
C VAL A 47 -10.80 6.51 15.94
N ARG A 48 -10.20 5.31 15.99
CA ARG A 48 -9.80 4.69 17.25
C ARG A 48 -8.78 5.56 18.02
N ALA A 49 -7.76 6.07 17.32
CA ALA A 49 -6.77 6.95 17.92
C ALA A 49 -7.41 8.24 18.47
N MET A 50 -8.32 8.86 17.71
CA MET A 50 -9.06 10.04 18.17
C MET A 50 -9.87 9.75 19.43
N LYS A 51 -10.58 8.61 19.49
CA LYS A 51 -11.34 8.20 20.68
C LYS A 51 -10.46 7.92 21.89
N HIS A 52 -9.30 7.30 21.69
CA HIS A 52 -8.34 7.09 22.77
C HIS A 52 -7.84 8.41 23.37
N GLN A 53 -7.49 9.38 22.52
CA GLN A 53 -7.06 10.70 22.95
C GLN A 53 -8.16 11.50 23.67
N GLU A 54 -9.43 11.36 23.26
CA GLU A 54 -10.58 11.97 23.95
C GLU A 54 -10.74 11.40 25.37
N LEU A 55 -10.58 10.09 25.55
CA LEU A 55 -10.66 9.43 26.86
C LEU A 55 -9.53 9.88 27.79
N GLU A 56 -8.28 9.88 27.31
CA GLU A 56 -7.12 10.34 28.09
C GLU A 56 -7.25 11.80 28.58
N LYS A 57 -7.94 12.65 27.81
CA LYS A 57 -8.21 14.05 28.20
C LYS A 57 -9.33 14.18 29.22
N THR A 58 -10.26 13.22 29.28
CA THR A 58 -11.39 13.23 30.22
C THR A 58 -10.98 12.70 31.59
N GLU A 59 -9.92 11.89 31.65
CA GLU A 59 -9.38 11.30 32.89
C GLU A 59 -8.37 12.20 33.63
N ASN A 60 -7.98 13.35 33.05
CA ASN A 60 -7.12 14.37 33.66
C ASN A 60 -7.93 15.60 34.08
#